data_AF-A0A9Q0T1Q3-F1
#
_entry.id   AF-A0A9Q0T1Q3-F1
#
_cell.length_a   1.000
_cell.length_b   1.000
_cell.length_c   1.000
_cell.angle_alpha   90.00
_cell.angle_beta   90.00
_cell.angle_gamma   90.00
#
_symmetry.space_group_name_H-M   'P 1'
#
loop_
_entity.id
_entity.type
_entity.pdbx_description
1 polymer ?
#
loop_
_entity_poly.entity_id
_entity_poly.type
_entity_poly.pdbx_seq_one_letter_code
_entity_poly.pdbx_strand_id
1 'polypeptide(L)' 'FRVIDTGCCPARSDGQCIQDSTPCQNRNEYVFWDAIHPTEAVNRFTASRSYNASLPSDAYPTDISHLVN' A
#
# COMPACT_ATOMS: atom_id res chain seq x y z
N PHE A 1 -7.04 -8.47 0.05
CA PHE A 1 -6.39 -8.44 1.37
C PHE A 1 -7.24 -9.21 2.37
N ARG A 2 -6.62 -9.81 3.39
CA ARG A 2 -7.29 -10.58 4.44
C ARG A 2 -7.12 -9.95 5.83
N VAL A 3 -6.01 -9.25 6.06
CA VAL A 3 -5.76 -8.50 7.29
C VAL A 3 -5.73 -7.02 6.95
N ILE A 4 -6.62 -6.25 7.57
CA ILE A 4 -6.91 -4.86 7.21
C ILE A 4 -6.72 -3.87 8.36
N ASP A 5 -6.57 -4.37 9.59
CA ASP A 5 -6.58 -3.59 10.84
C ASP A 5 -5.26 -3.72 11.63
N THR A 6 -4.32 -4.50 11.11
CA THR A 6 -3.04 -4.80 11.76
C THR A 6 -1.91 -4.67 10.75
N GLY A 7 -0.79 -4.05 11.15
CA GLY A 7 0.44 -3.98 10.35
C GLY A 7 1.15 -5.32 10.27
N CYS A 8 1.78 -5.61 9.13
CA CYS A 8 2.58 -6.82 8.94
C CYS A 8 3.88 -6.81 9.78
N CYS A 9 4.53 -5.65 9.92
CA CYS A 9 5.69 -5.42 10.77
C CYS A 9 5.22 -4.89 12.14
N PRO A 10 5.76 -5.43 13.26
CA PRO A 10 5.59 -4.83 14.57
C PRO A 10 5.99 -3.34 14.56
N ALA A 11 5.12 -2.48 15.08
CA ALA A 11 5.33 -1.05 15.07
C ALA A 11 5.82 -0.52 16.43
N ARG A 12 6.67 0.50 16.39
CA ARG A 12 7.03 1.35 17.53
C ARG A 12 5.84 2.23 17.93
N SER A 13 5.99 2.97 19.02
CA SER A 13 4.97 3.94 19.48
C SER A 13 4.74 5.11 18.51
N ASP A 14 5.70 5.41 17.63
CA ASP A 14 5.55 6.38 16.54
C ASP A 14 4.89 5.80 15.28
N GLY A 15 4.44 4.53 15.33
CA GLY A 15 3.73 3.84 14.26
C GLY A 15 4.61 3.22 13.19
N GLN A 16 5.92 3.48 13.21
CA GLN A 16 6.85 2.91 12.23
C GLN A 16 7.31 1.50 12.60
N CYS A 17 7.63 0.71 11.59
CA CYS A 17 8.19 -0.63 11.74
C CYS A 17 9.43 -0.65 12.66
N ILE A 18 9.51 -1.63 13.56
CA ILE A 18 10.69 -1.89 14.40
C ILE A 18 11.78 -2.51 13.53
N GLN A 19 12.95 -1.87 13.50
CA GLN A 19 14.12 -2.37 12.78
C GLN A 19 14.50 -3.78 13.25
N ASP A 20 14.86 -4.65 12.31
CA ASP A 20 15.25 -6.05 12.53
C ASP A 20 14.20 -6.96 13.20
N SER A 21 12.96 -6.48 13.37
CA SER A 21 11.85 -7.32 13.82
C SER A 21 11.40 -8.29 12.71
N THR A 22 10.86 -9.44 13.11
CA THR A 22 10.33 -10.42 12.15
C THR A 22 8.94 -9.96 11.69
N PRO A 23 8.73 -9.69 10.39
CA PRO A 23 7.42 -9.32 9.88
C PRO A 23 6.52 -10.55 9.72
N CYS A 24 5.25 -10.32 9.38
CA CYS A 24 4.31 -11.35 8.99
C CYS A 24 4.83 -12.19 7.80
N GLN A 25 4.38 -13.44 7.71
CA GLN A 25 4.87 -14.40 6.71
C GLN A 25 4.45 -14.04 5.27
N ASN A 26 3.24 -13.48 5.08
CA ASN A 26 2.72 -13.13 3.76
C ASN A 26 2.25 -11.66 3.69
N ARG A 27 3.15 -10.78 3.26
CA ARG A 27 2.89 -9.34 3.07
C ARG A 27 1.75 -9.04 2.09
N ASN A 28 1.43 -9.94 1.15
CA ASN A 28 0.37 -9.73 0.16
C ASN A 28 -1.04 -9.88 0.74
N GLU A 29 -1.17 -10.45 1.94
CA GLU A 29 -2.45 -10.58 2.63
C GLU A 29 -2.79 -9.36 3.49
N TYR A 30 -1.82 -8.49 3.76
CA TYR A 30 -1.95 -7.34 4.66
C TYR A 30 -2.12 -6.05 3.88
N VAL A 31 -3.04 -5.19 4.32
CA VAL A 31 -3.15 -3.82 3.80
C VAL A 31 -1.97 -2.97 4.26
N PHE A 32 -1.63 -3.05 5.55
CA PHE A 32 -0.61 -2.20 6.15
C PHE A 32 0.71 -2.93 6.38
N TRP A 33 1.81 -2.23 6.07
CA TRP A 33 3.16 -2.68 6.39
C TRP A 33 3.44 -2.47 7.88
N ASP A 34 3.24 -1.28 8.40
CA ASP A 34 3.32 -0.96 9.84
C ASP A 34 2.00 -0.32 10.30
N ALA A 35 2.00 0.55 11.32
CA ALA A 35 0.75 1.13 11.80
C ALA A 35 0.18 2.23 10.88
N ILE A 36 0.98 2.77 9.94
CA ILE A 36 0.58 3.95 9.14
C ILE A 36 0.92 3.84 7.65
N HIS A 37 1.84 2.97 7.25
CA HIS A 37 2.25 2.79 5.86
C HIS A 37 1.59 1.55 5.22
N PRO A 38 1.18 1.62 3.95
CA PRO A 38 0.66 0.47 3.21
C PRO A 38 1.76 -0.56 2.87
N THR A 39 1.37 -1.82 2.63
CA THR A 39 2.28 -2.81 2.05
C THR A 39 2.61 -2.50 0.57
N GLU A 40 3.68 -3.09 0.06
CA GLU A 40 4.03 -3.02 -1.36
C GLU A 40 2.87 -3.48 -2.27
N ALA A 41 2.09 -4.48 -1.84
CA ALA A 41 0.93 -4.96 -2.59
C ALA A 41 -0.14 -3.87 -2.76
N VAL A 42 -0.45 -3.12 -1.70
CA VAL A 42 -1.36 -1.97 -1.76
C VAL A 42 -0.76 -0.83 -2.58
N ASN A 43 0.54 -0.56 -2.45
CA ASN A 43 1.21 0.46 -3.27
C ASN A 43 1.13 0.13 -4.76
N ARG A 44 1.39 -1.12 -5.17
CA ARG A 44 1.24 -1.56 -6.56
C ARG A 44 -0.20 -1.47 -7.06
N PHE A 45 -1.16 -1.86 -6.24
CA PHE A 45 -2.59 -1.73 -6.56
C PHE A 45 -2.97 -0.26 -6.79
N THR A 46 -2.58 0.63 -5.87
CA THR A 46 -2.87 2.07 -5.95
C THR A 46 -2.19 2.71 -7.15
N ALA A 47 -0.93 2.37 -7.40
CA ALA A 47 -0.17 2.84 -8.56
C ALA A 47 -0.83 2.40 -9.88
N SER A 48 -1.24 1.14 -10.00
CA SER A 48 -1.92 0.62 -11.20
C SER A 48 -3.25 1.34 -11.47
N ARG A 49 -4.03 1.61 -10.42
CA ARG A 49 -5.28 2.36 -10.52
C ARG A 49 -5.06 3.81 -10.91
N SER A 50 -4.09 4.47 -10.31
CA SER A 50 -3.71 5.85 -10.64
C SER A 50 -3.16 5.97 -12.05
N TYR A 51 -2.46 4.94 -12.53
CA TYR A 51 -1.87 4.92 -13.86
C TYR A 51 -2.91 4.77 -14.97
N ASN A 52 -3.96 3.97 -14.75
CA ASN A 52 -4.97 3.66 -15.77
C ASN A 52 -6.35 4.33 -15.53
N ALA A 53 -6.50 5.15 -14.48
CA ALA A 53 -7.79 5.64 -13.96
C ALA A 53 -8.89 4.56 -13.96
N SER A 54 -8.65 3.44 -13.26
CA SER A 54 -9.60 2.31 -13.25
C SER A 54 -11.01 2.70 -12.80
N LEU A 55 -11.13 3.74 -11.96
CA LEU A 55 -12.35 4.51 -11.71
C LEU A 55 -12.05 6.01 -11.87
N PRO A 56 -13.08 6.85 -12.17
CA PRO A 56 -12.92 8.30 -12.23
C PRO A 56 -12.41 8.95 -10.93
N SER A 57 -12.54 8.27 -9.79
CA SER A 57 -12.03 8.72 -8.50
C SER A 57 -10.54 8.44 -8.28
N ASP A 58 -9.91 7.60 -9.10
CA ASP A 58 -8.50 7.24 -8.94
C ASP A 58 -7.57 8.33 -9.47
N ALA A 59 -7.94 8.94 -10.61
CA ALA A 59 -7.25 10.08 -11.19
C ALA A 59 -8.24 10.87 -12.07
N TYR A 60 -8.18 12.20 -11.98
CA TYR A 60 -8.99 13.13 -12.77
C TYR A 60 -8.21 14.45 -12.97
N PRO A 61 -8.30 15.11 -14.14
CA PRO A 61 -9.09 14.76 -15.34
C PRO A 61 -8.41 13.74 -16.27
N THR A 62 -7.15 13.40 -16.00
CA THR A 62 -6.36 12.45 -16.80
C THR A 62 -5.58 11.52 -15.88
N ASP A 63 -5.31 10.30 -16.32
CA ASP A 63 -4.42 9.37 -15.63
C ASP A 63 -2.95 9.57 -16.04
N ILE A 64 -2.05 8.85 -15.35
CA ILE A 64 -0.61 8.95 -15.61
C ILE A 64 -0.24 8.38 -16.98
N SER A 65 -0.90 7.31 -17.46
CA SER A 65 -0.59 6.69 -18.75
C SER A 65 -0.73 7.65 -19.93
N HIS A 66 -1.63 8.64 -19.83
CA HIS A 66 -1.81 9.69 -20.82
C HIS A 66 -0.82 10.86 -20.68
N LEU A 67 0.02 10.88 -19.64
CA LEU A 67 1.08 11.88 -19.42
C LEU A 67 2.46 11.41 -19.91
N VAL A 68 2.68 10.10 -19.99
CA VAL A 68 3.92 9.52 -20.48
C VAL A 68 3.85 9.27 -21.98
N ASN A 69 4.80 9.84 -22.72
CA ASN A 69 5.00 9.65 -24.17
C ASN A 69 5.78 8.36 -24.47
#